data_AF-A0A529HL57-F1
#
_entry.id   AF-A0A529HL57-F1
#
_cell.length_a   1.000
_cell.length_b   1.000
_cell.length_c   1.000
_cell.angle_alpha   90.00
_cell.angle_beta   90.00
_cell.angle_gamma   90.00
#
_symmetry.space_group_name_H-M   'P 1'
#
loop_
_entity.id
_entity.type
_entity.pdbx_description
1 polymer ?
#
loop_
_entity_poly.entity_id
_entity_poly.type
_entity_poly.pdbx_seq_one_letter_code
_entity_poly.pdbx_strand_id
1 'polypeptide(L)'
;LAMGTLRGVNEPLFLRPKAYALLSHLARNMGRVVPKAELMDVVWPGVYVTEDSLTQSVREIRKVLGEEMVRTVSKRGYMLAGEAEPPPEMSSQPIVAVVRFRNESGNPADEAMVDGFAEDLINGVARFGTVTVLARNSSFSFSSFGRGEWPQIRARIGADYLVEGSLRRQGEHVVVAVSLVDIATASQLWGDRYQSQGAGLFATGGEIVEQIVSRLVTR
;
A
#
# COMPACT_ATOMS: atom_id res chain seq x y z
N LEU A 1 34.00 23.88 -11.39
CA LEU A 1 34.30 22.44 -11.19
C LEU A 1 33.38 21.66 -12.12
N ALA A 2 33.96 21.19 -13.22
CA ALA A 2 33.28 20.54 -14.34
C ALA A 2 33.59 19.04 -14.32
N MET A 3 32.62 18.23 -14.81
CA MET A 3 32.66 16.77 -14.99
C MET A 3 32.53 15.88 -13.73
N GLY A 4 31.36 15.25 -13.60
CA GLY A 4 31.23 13.79 -13.56
C GLY A 4 31.70 12.99 -12.34
N THR A 5 32.31 13.60 -11.32
CA THR A 5 32.79 12.85 -10.13
C THR A 5 31.87 13.04 -8.93
N LEU A 6 31.24 11.94 -8.49
CA LEU A 6 30.72 11.81 -7.13
C LEU A 6 31.85 11.32 -6.22
N ARG A 7 32.03 11.95 -5.06
CA ARG A 7 32.87 11.40 -4.00
C ARG A 7 32.02 10.46 -3.13
N GLY A 8 32.20 9.16 -3.30
CA GLY A 8 31.80 8.20 -2.27
C GLY A 8 32.75 8.27 -1.07
N VAL A 9 32.39 7.62 0.04
CA VAL A 9 33.17 7.61 1.29
C VAL A 9 34.57 6.98 1.12
N ASN A 10 34.89 6.29 0.01
CA ASN A 10 36.26 5.83 -0.25
C ASN A 10 36.72 5.67 -1.73
N GLU A 11 35.95 6.05 -2.77
CA GLU A 11 36.45 6.01 -4.17
C GLU A 11 35.67 6.97 -5.11
N PRO A 12 36.32 7.62 -6.11
CA PRO A 12 35.62 8.41 -7.12
C PRO A 12 34.83 7.52 -8.08
N LEU A 13 33.50 7.68 -8.08
CA LEU A 13 32.61 6.91 -8.95
C LEU A 13 32.36 7.68 -10.26
N PHE A 14 32.68 7.04 -11.39
CA PHE A 14 32.51 7.62 -12.72
C PHE A 14 31.09 7.41 -13.25
N LEU A 15 30.37 8.51 -13.50
CA LEU A 15 29.09 8.51 -14.21
C LEU A 15 29.23 9.16 -15.58
N ARG A 16 28.49 8.65 -16.58
CA ARG A 16 28.38 9.33 -17.89
C ARG A 16 27.81 10.74 -17.71
N PRO A 17 28.14 11.72 -18.59
CA PRO A 17 27.72 13.11 -18.43
C PRO A 17 26.20 13.30 -18.25
N LYS A 18 25.38 12.51 -18.95
CA LYS A 18 23.92 12.55 -18.86
C LYS A 18 23.38 11.95 -17.56
N ALA A 19 23.93 10.80 -17.12
CA ALA A 19 23.60 10.21 -15.83
C ALA A 19 23.98 11.14 -14.66
N TYR A 20 25.14 11.79 -14.76
CA TYR A 20 25.57 12.80 -13.78
C TYR A 20 24.65 14.03 -13.75
N ALA A 21 24.25 14.56 -14.92
CA ALA A 21 23.32 15.68 -15.01
C ALA A 21 21.94 15.33 -14.44
N LEU A 22 21.45 14.12 -14.74
CA LEU A 22 20.20 13.59 -14.20
C LEU A 22 20.25 13.49 -12.68
N LEU A 23 21.30 12.87 -12.13
CA LEU A 23 21.50 12.78 -10.69
C LEU A 23 21.62 14.16 -10.04
N SER A 24 22.36 15.09 -10.65
CA SER A 24 22.51 16.46 -10.14
C SER A 24 21.17 17.18 -10.04
N HIS A 25 20.28 16.98 -11.01
CA HIS A 25 18.93 17.55 -10.97
C HIS A 25 18.05 16.89 -9.90
N LEU A 26 18.12 15.57 -9.78
CA LEU A 26 17.40 14.84 -8.74
C LEU A 26 17.90 15.19 -7.33
N ALA A 27 19.21 15.40 -7.14
CA ALA A 27 19.79 15.81 -5.86
C ALA A 27 19.37 17.21 -5.44
N ARG A 28 19.20 18.14 -6.38
CA ARG A 28 18.61 19.46 -6.11
C ARG A 28 17.12 19.38 -5.75
N ASN A 29 16.45 18.29 -6.13
CA ASN A 29 15.04 18.01 -5.86
C ASN A 29 14.88 16.79 -4.95
N MET A 30 15.81 16.58 -4.02
CA MET A 30 15.83 15.41 -3.14
C MET A 30 14.51 15.29 -2.36
N GLY A 31 13.94 14.09 -2.29
CA GLY A 31 12.64 13.85 -1.68
C GLY A 31 11.42 14.33 -2.50
N ARG A 32 11.62 14.98 -3.65
CA ARG A 32 10.53 15.37 -4.58
C ARG A 32 10.48 14.41 -5.78
N VAL A 33 9.26 14.03 -6.15
CA VAL A 33 9.03 13.29 -7.41
C VAL A 33 9.17 14.24 -8.59
N VAL A 34 10.16 13.97 -9.44
CA VAL A 34 10.46 14.74 -10.64
C VAL A 34 9.86 14.05 -11.87
N PRO A 35 8.95 14.69 -12.62
CA PRO A 35 8.33 14.11 -13.81
C PRO A 35 9.32 13.70 -14.89
N LYS A 36 9.03 12.62 -15.62
CA LYS A 36 9.87 12.17 -16.73
C LYS A 36 10.08 13.26 -17.79
N ALA A 37 9.03 14.01 -18.13
CA ALA A 37 9.09 15.12 -19.07
C ALA A 37 10.06 16.21 -18.60
N GLU A 38 10.02 16.57 -17.32
CA GLU A 38 10.95 17.53 -16.72
C GLU A 38 12.41 17.01 -16.79
N LEU A 39 12.63 15.73 -16.48
CA LEU A 39 13.96 15.12 -16.55
C LEU A 39 14.48 15.06 -17.99
N MET A 40 13.62 14.77 -18.95
CA MET A 40 13.98 14.73 -20.36
C MET A 40 14.38 16.12 -20.88
N ASP A 41 13.60 17.15 -20.57
CA ASP A 41 13.89 18.53 -20.96
C ASP A 41 15.18 19.08 -20.34
N VAL A 42 15.40 18.83 -19.04
CA VAL A 42 16.55 19.37 -18.32
C VAL A 42 17.86 18.66 -18.71
N VAL A 43 17.82 17.35 -18.90
CA VAL A 43 19.03 16.55 -19.16
C VAL A 43 19.37 16.50 -20.65
N TRP A 44 18.37 16.61 -21.53
CA TRP A 44 18.53 16.61 -23.00
C TRP A 44 17.88 17.84 -23.65
N PRO A 45 18.36 19.06 -23.32
CA PRO A 45 17.78 20.28 -23.88
C PRO A 45 17.91 20.29 -25.40
N GLY A 46 16.77 20.41 -26.11
CA GLY A 46 16.72 20.50 -27.56
C GLY A 46 17.05 19.21 -28.31
N VAL A 47 17.08 18.06 -27.63
CA VAL A 47 17.31 16.74 -28.25
C VAL A 47 16.11 15.85 -28.00
N TYR A 48 15.48 15.36 -29.07
CA TYR A 48 14.41 14.37 -28.94
C TYR A 48 14.99 13.04 -28.46
N VAL A 49 14.66 12.66 -27.23
CA VAL A 49 15.03 11.37 -26.64
C VAL A 49 13.78 10.60 -26.25
N THR A 50 13.90 9.27 -26.23
CA THR A 50 12.84 8.38 -25.77
C THR A 50 13.00 8.11 -24.28
N GLU A 51 11.93 7.61 -23.63
CA GLU A 51 11.99 7.18 -22.22
C GLU A 51 13.06 6.11 -21.95
N ASP A 52 13.51 5.39 -22.98
CA ASP A 52 14.59 4.40 -22.87
C ASP A 52 15.93 5.05 -22.48
N SER A 53 16.24 6.24 -23.03
CA SER A 53 17.45 7.00 -22.67
C SER A 53 17.44 7.45 -21.20
N LEU A 54 16.25 7.79 -20.69
CA LEU A 54 16.05 8.11 -19.28
C LEU A 54 16.20 6.86 -18.41
N THR A 55 15.59 5.75 -18.80
CA THR A 55 15.71 4.46 -18.11
C THR A 55 17.16 3.97 -18.02
N GLN A 56 17.93 4.09 -19.11
CA GLN A 56 19.34 3.72 -19.13
C GLN A 56 20.17 4.60 -18.20
N SER A 57 19.91 5.91 -18.18
CA SER A 57 20.60 6.85 -17.29
C SER A 57 20.29 6.56 -15.83
N VAL A 58 19.04 6.22 -15.48
CA VAL A 58 18.65 5.81 -14.13
C VAL A 58 19.32 4.50 -13.71
N ARG A 59 19.41 3.50 -14.60
CA ARG A 59 20.09 2.23 -14.33
C ARG A 59 21.57 2.42 -13.96
N GLU A 60 22.26 3.34 -14.64
CA GLU A 60 23.65 3.65 -14.30
C GLU A 60 23.81 4.33 -12.95
N ILE A 61 22.90 5.26 -12.63
CA ILE A 61 22.89 5.90 -11.32
C ILE A 61 22.66 4.84 -10.23
N ARG A 62 21.70 3.93 -10.41
CA ARG A 62 21.44 2.82 -9.48
C ARG A 62 22.63 1.86 -9.32
N LYS A 63 23.33 1.55 -10.41
CA LYS A 63 24.53 0.71 -10.36
C LYS A 63 25.62 1.31 -9.46
N VAL A 64 25.66 2.63 -9.35
CA VAL A 64 26.69 3.38 -8.61
C VAL A 64 26.26 3.74 -7.20
N LEU A 65 24.99 4.12 -7.00
CA LEU A 65 24.45 4.64 -5.74
C LEU A 65 23.54 3.67 -4.98
N GLY A 66 23.18 2.54 -5.60
CA GLY A 66 22.17 1.61 -5.08
C GLY A 66 20.78 1.81 -5.69
N GLU A 67 19.99 0.74 -5.73
CA GLU A 67 18.64 0.75 -6.30
C GLU A 67 17.67 1.61 -5.46
N GLU A 68 17.87 1.58 -4.14
CA GLU A 68 17.10 2.28 -3.12
C GLU A 68 17.24 3.80 -3.18
N MET A 69 18.37 4.31 -3.69
CA MET A 69 18.67 5.73 -3.75
C MET A 69 17.84 6.46 -4.81
N VAL A 70 17.51 5.79 -5.93
CA VAL A 70 16.70 6.37 -7.01
C VAL A 70 15.39 5.58 -7.18
N ARG A 71 14.31 6.12 -6.63
CA ARG A 71 12.98 5.49 -6.65
C ARG A 71 12.21 5.84 -7.92
N THR A 72 11.56 4.84 -8.51
CA THR A 72 10.60 5.02 -9.61
C THR A 72 9.21 5.16 -9.03
N VAL A 73 8.53 6.27 -9.35
CA VAL A 73 7.12 6.46 -9.00
C VAL A 73 6.31 6.23 -10.26
N SER A 74 5.60 5.10 -10.31
CA SER A 74 4.80 4.68 -11.45
C SER A 74 3.93 5.82 -11.98
N LYS A 75 4.04 6.08 -13.30
CA LYS A 75 3.33 7.15 -14.04
C LYS A 75 3.64 8.59 -13.61
N ARG A 76 4.52 8.81 -12.62
CA ARG A 76 4.80 10.13 -12.05
C ARG A 76 6.23 10.60 -12.23
N GLY A 77 7.22 9.69 -12.31
CA GLY A 77 8.62 10.05 -12.57
C GLY A 77 9.62 9.37 -11.64
N TYR A 78 10.70 10.08 -11.31
CA TYR A 78 11.80 9.57 -10.48
C TYR A 78 12.08 10.49 -9.29
N MET A 79 12.63 9.93 -8.22
CA MET A 79 12.95 10.66 -6.99
C MET A 79 14.26 10.15 -6.39
N LEU A 80 15.13 11.06 -5.95
CA LEU A 80 16.30 10.71 -5.14
C LEU A 80 15.92 10.69 -3.66
N ALA A 81 16.28 9.63 -2.95
CA ALA A 81 16.10 9.52 -1.51
C ALA A 81 16.99 10.53 -0.77
N GLY A 82 16.46 11.13 0.31
CA GLY A 82 17.18 12.05 1.20
C GLY A 82 18.10 11.34 2.20
N GLU A 83 19.23 11.95 2.54
CA GLU A 83 20.17 11.43 3.53
C GLU A 83 19.60 11.62 4.95
N ALA A 84 18.91 10.59 5.44
CA ALA A 84 18.79 10.24 6.86
C ALA A 84 18.34 8.77 6.93
N GLU A 85 19.31 7.91 7.26
CA GLU A 85 19.22 6.52 7.76
C GLU A 85 18.37 5.52 6.93
N PRO A 86 18.94 4.40 6.44
CA PRO A 86 18.12 3.39 5.78
C PRO A 86 17.33 2.64 6.87
N PRO A 87 15.99 2.65 6.87
CA PRO A 87 15.29 1.51 7.44
C PRO A 87 15.51 0.33 6.48
N PRO A 88 15.56 -0.90 7.00
CA PRO A 88 15.56 -2.09 6.15
C PRO A 88 14.36 -2.02 5.22
N GLU A 89 14.41 -2.73 4.10
CA GLU A 89 13.27 -2.95 3.21
C GLU A 89 11.96 -3.08 4.01
N MET A 90 11.23 -1.98 4.11
CA MET A 90 9.83 -2.03 4.44
C MET A 90 9.15 -1.79 3.10
N SER A 91 8.70 -2.87 2.47
CA SER A 91 7.29 -2.86 2.12
C SER A 91 6.60 -2.28 3.34
N SER A 92 6.11 -1.04 3.28
CA SER A 92 5.21 -0.55 4.32
C SER A 92 4.16 -1.64 4.45
N GLN A 93 4.22 -2.40 5.54
CA GLN A 93 3.39 -3.59 5.70
C GLN A 93 1.97 -3.13 5.41
N PRO A 94 1.24 -3.79 4.50
CA PRO A 94 -0.08 -3.33 4.10
C PRO A 94 -0.89 -3.03 5.35
N ILE A 95 -1.28 -1.76 5.52
CA ILE A 95 -2.05 -1.35 6.69
C ILE A 95 -3.51 -1.62 6.37
N VAL A 96 -4.11 -2.58 7.05
CA VAL A 96 -5.49 -2.99 6.84
C VAL A 96 -6.34 -2.50 7.99
N ALA A 97 -7.41 -1.78 7.67
CA ALA A 97 -8.47 -1.49 8.63
C ALA A 97 -9.63 -2.46 8.45
N VAL A 98 -10.08 -3.07 9.54
CA VAL A 98 -11.32 -3.88 9.56
C VAL A 98 -12.45 -2.99 10.07
N VAL A 99 -13.45 -2.73 9.23
CA VAL A 99 -14.62 -1.94 9.64
C VAL A 99 -15.69 -2.80 10.30
N ARG A 100 -16.64 -2.15 10.98
CA ARG A 100 -17.79 -2.84 11.56
C ARG A 100 -18.58 -3.52 10.45
N PHE A 101 -18.72 -4.83 10.57
CA PHE A 101 -19.58 -5.61 9.68
C PHE A 101 -21.03 -5.20 9.91
N ARG A 102 -21.82 -5.12 8.84
CA ARG A 102 -23.23 -4.79 8.94
C ARG A 102 -24.03 -5.99 9.42
N ASN A 103 -24.90 -5.78 10.39
CA ASN A 103 -25.94 -6.73 10.76
C ASN A 103 -27.10 -6.64 9.75
N GLU A 104 -27.17 -7.61 8.85
CA GLU A 104 -28.23 -7.73 7.85
C GLU A 104 -29.33 -8.72 8.28
N SER A 105 -29.28 -9.22 9.52
CA SER A 105 -30.37 -10.01 10.12
C SER A 105 -31.57 -9.15 10.54
N GLY A 106 -31.34 -7.86 10.83
CA GLY A 106 -32.34 -6.97 11.42
C GLY A 106 -32.68 -7.24 12.88
N ASN A 107 -31.97 -8.18 13.52
CA ASN A 107 -32.13 -8.53 14.94
C ASN A 107 -30.97 -7.97 15.76
N PRO A 108 -31.20 -7.05 16.71
CA PRO A 108 -30.15 -6.51 17.58
C PRO A 108 -29.43 -7.57 18.42
N ALA A 109 -30.06 -8.71 18.70
CA ALA A 109 -29.43 -9.82 19.42
C ALA A 109 -28.23 -10.43 18.66
N ASP A 110 -28.16 -10.23 17.35
CA ASP A 110 -27.06 -10.73 16.51
C ASP A 110 -25.85 -9.79 16.52
N GLU A 111 -25.95 -8.57 17.06
CA GLU A 111 -24.84 -7.59 17.08
C GLU A 111 -23.60 -8.14 17.79
N ALA A 112 -23.79 -8.84 18.92
CA ALA A 112 -22.67 -9.45 19.65
C ALA A 112 -21.93 -10.51 18.81
N MET A 113 -22.65 -11.24 17.97
CA MET A 113 -22.06 -12.22 17.05
C MET A 113 -21.28 -11.52 15.92
N VAL A 114 -21.85 -10.46 15.34
CA VAL A 114 -21.17 -9.62 14.33
C VAL A 114 -19.90 -8.99 14.90
N ASP A 115 -19.98 -8.53 16.15
CA ASP A 115 -18.85 -7.93 16.84
C ASP A 115 -17.75 -8.95 17.15
N GLY A 116 -18.13 -10.12 17.67
CA GLY A 116 -17.20 -11.22 17.91
C GLY A 116 -16.51 -11.70 16.64
N PHE A 117 -17.24 -11.79 15.51
CA PHE A 117 -16.67 -12.24 14.24
C PHE A 117 -15.60 -11.28 13.70
N ALA A 118 -15.86 -9.96 13.70
CA ALA A 118 -14.83 -9.03 13.21
C ALA A 118 -13.66 -8.86 14.20
N GLU A 119 -13.86 -9.09 15.50
CA GLU A 119 -12.75 -9.19 16.45
C GLU A 119 -11.88 -10.43 16.18
N ASP A 120 -12.51 -11.57 15.88
CA ASP A 120 -11.80 -12.79 15.46
C ASP A 120 -11.00 -12.56 14.17
N LEU A 121 -11.57 -11.89 13.16
CA LEU A 121 -10.83 -11.51 11.95
C LEU A 121 -9.65 -10.57 12.24
N ILE A 122 -9.83 -9.55 13.09
CA ILE A 122 -8.74 -8.65 13.48
C ILE A 122 -7.60 -9.43 14.11
N ASN A 123 -7.92 -10.29 15.09
CA ASN A 123 -6.94 -11.12 15.77
C ASN A 123 -6.29 -12.12 14.82
N GLY A 124 -7.05 -12.70 13.89
CA GLY A 124 -6.57 -13.62 12.87
C GLY A 124 -5.57 -12.95 11.93
N VAL A 125 -5.91 -11.81 11.34
CA VAL A 125 -5.01 -11.08 10.42
C VAL A 125 -3.79 -10.54 11.17
N ALA A 126 -3.96 -10.05 12.41
CA ALA A 126 -2.86 -9.49 13.21
C ALA A 126 -1.80 -10.54 13.62
N ARG A 127 -2.13 -11.85 13.57
CA ARG A 127 -1.15 -12.93 13.77
C ARG A 127 -0.14 -13.02 12.64
N PHE A 128 -0.46 -12.48 11.46
CA PHE A 128 0.46 -12.47 10.32
C PHE A 128 1.33 -11.22 10.42
N GLY A 129 2.57 -11.39 10.86
CA GLY A 129 3.55 -10.31 11.01
C GLY A 129 3.97 -9.62 9.71
N THR A 130 3.34 -9.96 8.58
CA THR A 130 3.50 -9.33 7.26
C THR A 130 2.46 -8.24 6.99
N VAL A 131 1.44 -8.10 7.83
CA VAL A 131 0.32 -7.14 7.67
C VAL A 131 0.14 -6.38 8.99
N THR A 132 -0.02 -5.05 8.92
CA THR A 132 -0.38 -4.25 10.11
C THR A 132 -1.90 -4.06 10.14
N VAL A 133 -2.54 -4.46 11.24
CA VAL A 133 -4.00 -4.33 11.39
C VAL A 133 -4.34 -3.18 12.33
N LEU A 134 -5.19 -2.26 11.85
CA LEU A 134 -5.79 -1.23 12.69
C LEU A 134 -7.13 -1.73 13.23
N ALA A 135 -7.18 -1.94 14.55
CA ALA A 135 -8.27 -2.60 15.23
C ALA A 135 -9.44 -1.66 15.62
N ARG A 136 -10.58 -2.31 15.89
CA ARG A 136 -11.93 -1.83 16.22
C ARG A 136 -12.04 -0.60 17.16
N ASN A 137 -11.10 -0.38 18.10
CA ASN A 137 -11.20 0.71 19.09
C ASN A 137 -10.59 2.05 18.65
N SER A 138 -9.75 2.07 17.61
CA SER A 138 -9.24 3.32 17.02
C SER A 138 -10.20 3.91 15.98
N SER A 139 -11.26 3.18 15.65
CA SER A 139 -12.27 3.49 14.62
C SER A 139 -13.64 3.89 15.20
N PHE A 140 -13.73 4.19 16.50
CA PHE A 140 -15.00 4.34 17.24
C PHE A 140 -15.76 5.67 16.98
N SER A 141 -15.86 6.09 15.73
CA SER A 141 -16.78 7.17 15.30
C SER A 141 -17.45 6.91 13.95
N PHE A 142 -17.20 5.76 13.34
CA PHE A 142 -17.51 5.58 11.93
C PHE A 142 -18.69 4.62 11.73
N SER A 143 -19.88 5.21 11.65
CA SER A 143 -21.03 4.56 11.04
C SER A 143 -20.68 4.09 9.63
N SER A 144 -21.26 2.95 9.22
CA SER A 144 -21.18 2.32 7.89
C SER A 144 -20.66 3.26 6.79
N PHE A 145 -19.38 3.19 6.48
CA PHE A 145 -18.79 4.09 5.48
C PHE A 145 -19.40 3.83 4.11
N GLY A 146 -19.97 4.87 3.51
CA GLY A 146 -20.27 4.86 2.08
C GLY A 146 -18.97 4.96 1.27
N ARG A 147 -19.00 4.56 0.00
CA ARG A 147 -17.84 4.70 -0.92
C ARG A 147 -17.30 6.13 -1.01
N GLY A 148 -18.11 7.14 -0.71
CA GLY A 148 -17.71 8.56 -0.72
C GLY A 148 -16.80 8.99 0.44
N GLU A 149 -16.65 8.18 1.48
CA GLU A 149 -15.93 8.55 2.71
C GLU A 149 -14.53 7.93 2.80
N TRP A 150 -14.15 7.07 1.84
CA TRP A 150 -12.85 6.39 1.79
C TRP A 150 -11.63 7.33 1.79
N PRO A 151 -11.64 8.52 1.13
CA PRO A 151 -10.55 9.48 1.25
C PRO A 151 -10.36 10.01 2.68
N GLN A 152 -11.44 10.09 3.46
CA GLN A 152 -11.42 10.55 4.85
C GLN A 152 -10.92 9.44 5.78
N ILE A 153 -11.28 8.19 5.50
CA ILE A 153 -10.71 6.99 6.14
C ILE A 153 -9.19 6.99 5.98
N ARG A 154 -8.70 7.19 4.74
CA ARG A 154 -7.26 7.25 4.48
C ARG A 154 -6.57 8.36 5.26
N ALA A 155 -7.16 9.55 5.26
CA ALA A 155 -6.60 10.71 5.95
C ALA A 155 -6.62 10.60 7.48
N ARG A 156 -7.59 9.85 8.06
CA ARG A 156 -7.78 9.74 9.50
C ARG A 156 -7.15 8.49 10.11
N ILE A 157 -7.27 7.36 9.43
CA ILE A 157 -6.88 6.03 9.93
C ILE A 157 -5.49 5.64 9.38
N GLY A 158 -5.09 6.15 8.21
CA GLY A 158 -3.80 5.80 7.61
C GLY A 158 -3.74 4.39 7.03
N ALA A 159 -4.88 3.72 6.89
CA ALA A 159 -4.96 2.41 6.25
C ALA A 159 -4.82 2.51 4.73
N ASP A 160 -4.15 1.52 4.14
CA ASP A 160 -4.04 1.33 2.69
C ASP A 160 -5.21 0.50 2.15
N TYR A 161 -5.72 -0.42 2.98
CA TYR A 161 -6.79 -1.35 2.62
C TYR A 161 -7.90 -1.37 3.66
N LEU A 162 -9.11 -1.71 3.19
CA LEU A 162 -10.30 -1.84 4.01
C LEU A 162 -10.84 -3.27 3.89
N VAL A 163 -11.11 -3.92 5.02
CA VAL A 163 -11.93 -5.13 5.09
C VAL A 163 -13.30 -4.72 5.57
N GLU A 164 -14.30 -4.90 4.71
CA GLU A 164 -15.70 -4.62 5.00
C GLU A 164 -16.59 -5.84 4.70
N GLY A 165 -17.77 -5.89 5.30
CA GLY A 165 -18.67 -7.01 5.10
C GLY A 165 -20.00 -6.90 5.82
N SER A 166 -20.78 -7.96 5.71
CA SER A 166 -22.06 -8.12 6.41
C SER A 166 -22.24 -9.54 6.92
N LEU A 167 -22.99 -9.67 8.00
CA LEU A 167 -23.45 -10.94 8.54
C LEU A 167 -24.98 -10.93 8.53
N ARG A 168 -25.55 -12.05 8.08
CA ARG A 168 -27.00 -12.29 8.11
C ARG A 168 -27.29 -13.69 8.62
N ARG A 169 -28.00 -13.78 9.73
CA ARG A 169 -28.52 -15.02 10.29
C ARG A 169 -29.91 -15.31 9.70
N GLN A 170 -30.10 -16.54 9.26
CA GLN A 170 -31.37 -17.10 8.78
C GLN A 170 -31.61 -18.44 9.46
N GLY A 171 -32.36 -18.42 10.56
CA GLY A 171 -32.52 -19.60 11.42
C GLY A 171 -31.16 -20.06 11.98
N GLU A 172 -30.79 -21.28 11.65
CA GLU A 172 -29.51 -21.90 12.04
C GLU A 172 -28.34 -21.54 11.11
N HIS A 173 -28.60 -20.88 9.98
CA HIS A 173 -27.55 -20.53 9.03
C HIS A 173 -27.06 -19.10 9.24
N VAL A 174 -25.75 -18.89 9.17
CA VAL A 174 -25.14 -17.56 9.11
C VAL A 174 -24.45 -17.39 7.77
N VAL A 175 -24.85 -16.36 7.03
CA VAL A 175 -24.21 -15.94 5.79
C VAL A 175 -23.30 -14.76 6.09
N VAL A 176 -22.04 -14.88 5.71
CA VAL A 176 -21.02 -13.85 5.85
C VAL A 176 -20.62 -13.40 4.46
N ALA A 177 -20.73 -12.09 4.18
CA ALA A 177 -20.12 -11.48 3.00
C ALA A 177 -18.92 -10.67 3.45
N VAL A 178 -17.76 -10.86 2.81
CA VAL A 178 -16.53 -10.12 3.11
C VAL A 178 -15.97 -9.57 1.81
N SER A 179 -15.37 -8.39 1.89
CA SER A 179 -14.65 -7.79 0.79
C SER A 179 -13.40 -7.05 1.27
N LEU A 180 -12.36 -7.10 0.45
CA LEU A 180 -11.11 -6.38 0.60
C LEU A 180 -11.05 -5.28 -0.46
N VAL A 181 -10.83 -4.05 -0.03
CA VAL A 181 -10.85 -2.85 -0.87
C VAL A 181 -9.52 -2.13 -0.78
N ASP A 182 -9.00 -1.70 -1.93
CA ASP A 182 -7.89 -0.75 -2.03
C ASP A 182 -8.45 0.68 -1.93
N ILE A 183 -8.08 1.38 -0.86
CA ILE A 183 -8.62 2.71 -0.54
C ILE A 183 -8.12 3.76 -1.53
N ALA A 184 -6.90 3.61 -2.05
CA ALA A 184 -6.29 4.58 -2.95
C ALA A 184 -6.97 4.59 -4.33
N THR A 185 -7.37 3.43 -4.82
CA THR A 185 -8.04 3.26 -6.12
C THR A 185 -9.55 3.18 -6.02
N ALA A 186 -10.09 3.07 -4.81
CA ALA A 186 -11.49 2.78 -4.56
C ALA A 186 -11.98 1.52 -5.30
N SER A 187 -11.13 0.49 -5.36
CA SER A 187 -11.44 -0.77 -6.05
C SER A 187 -11.55 -1.94 -5.09
N GLN A 188 -12.55 -2.79 -5.29
CA GLN A 188 -12.64 -4.07 -4.59
C GLN A 188 -11.61 -5.02 -5.18
N LEU A 189 -10.63 -5.42 -4.38
CA LEU A 189 -9.60 -6.40 -4.76
C LEU A 189 -10.13 -7.83 -4.69
N TRP A 190 -10.98 -8.09 -3.70
CA TRP A 190 -11.59 -9.39 -3.48
C TRP A 190 -12.91 -9.22 -2.74
N GLY A 191 -13.84 -10.14 -2.97
CA GLY A 191 -14.96 -10.33 -2.08
C GLY A 191 -15.60 -11.68 -2.32
N ASP A 192 -16.11 -12.27 -1.25
CA ASP A 192 -16.70 -13.61 -1.28
C ASP A 192 -17.80 -13.74 -0.23
N ARG A 193 -18.57 -14.82 -0.35
CA ARG A 193 -19.68 -15.14 0.53
C ARG A 193 -19.54 -16.55 1.08
N TYR A 194 -19.60 -16.65 2.39
CA TYR A 194 -19.52 -17.90 3.12
C TYR A 194 -20.83 -18.19 3.83
N GLN A 195 -21.17 -19.47 3.94
CA GLN A 195 -22.34 -19.93 4.68
C GLN A 195 -21.89 -20.94 5.74
N SER A 196 -22.28 -20.70 6.98
CA SER A 196 -22.02 -21.59 8.11
C SER A 196 -23.33 -22.01 8.79
N GLN A 197 -23.29 -23.11 9.53
CA GLN A 197 -24.39 -23.60 10.36
C GLN A 197 -24.01 -23.51 11.84
N GLY A 198 -24.91 -22.99 12.69
CA GLY A 198 -24.74 -22.94 14.14
C GLY A 198 -23.43 -22.28 14.58
N ALA A 199 -22.66 -22.96 15.43
CA ALA A 199 -21.36 -22.49 15.94
C ALA A 199 -20.22 -22.45 14.89
N GLY A 200 -20.47 -22.89 13.65
CA GLY A 200 -19.46 -23.01 12.59
C GLY A 200 -18.98 -21.67 11.96
N LEU A 201 -19.48 -20.53 12.44
CA LEU A 201 -19.09 -19.21 11.96
C LEU A 201 -17.59 -18.95 12.11
N PHE A 202 -17.01 -19.29 13.27
CA PHE A 202 -15.59 -19.08 13.56
C PHE A 202 -14.66 -20.01 12.75
N ALA A 203 -15.14 -21.19 12.35
CA ALA A 203 -14.39 -22.08 11.48
C ALA A 203 -14.15 -21.46 10.08
N THR A 204 -15.05 -20.57 9.66
CA THR A 204 -14.95 -19.84 8.38
C THR A 204 -13.96 -18.67 8.49
N GLY A 205 -13.74 -18.13 9.70
CA GLY A 205 -12.86 -16.98 9.93
C GLY A 205 -11.41 -17.24 9.49
N GLY A 206 -10.88 -18.44 9.75
CA GLY A 206 -9.52 -18.81 9.36
C GLY A 206 -9.29 -18.75 7.84
N GLU A 207 -10.20 -19.33 7.05
CA GLU A 207 -10.13 -19.29 5.59
C GLU A 207 -10.19 -17.84 5.05
N ILE A 208 -11.08 -17.02 5.63
CA ILE A 208 -11.23 -15.61 5.26
C ILE A 208 -9.93 -14.84 5.54
N VAL A 209 -9.29 -15.09 6.69
CA VAL A 209 -8.02 -14.47 7.06
C VAL A 209 -6.92 -14.84 6.07
N GLU A 210 -6.80 -16.12 5.70
CA GLU A 210 -5.82 -16.58 4.72
C GLU A 210 -6.03 -15.93 3.33
N GLN A 211 -7.29 -15.81 2.90
CA GLN A 211 -7.62 -15.10 1.66
C GLN A 211 -7.23 -13.62 1.75
N ILE A 212 -7.52 -12.93 2.86
CA ILE A 212 -7.12 -11.52 3.03
C ILE A 212 -5.60 -11.37 2.94
N VAL A 213 -4.86 -12.16 3.72
CA VAL A 213 -3.39 -12.04 3.80
C VAL A 213 -2.73 -12.39 2.46
N SER A 214 -3.15 -13.48 1.81
CA SER A 214 -2.58 -13.89 0.52
C SER A 214 -2.74 -12.81 -0.56
N ARG A 215 -3.88 -12.10 -0.59
CA ARG A 215 -4.13 -11.01 -1.55
C ARG A 215 -3.30 -9.76 -1.27
N LEU A 216 -2.88 -9.56 -0.03
CA LEU A 216 -2.05 -8.43 0.40
C LEU A 216 -0.55 -8.68 0.23
N VAL A 217 -0.10 -9.94 0.40
CA VAL A 217 1.33 -10.32 0.33
C VAL A 217 1.80 -10.65 -1.10
N THR A 218 0.90 -11.08 -2.00
CA THR A 218 1.28 -11.48 -3.38
C THR A 218 1.49 -10.28 -4.33
N ARG A 219 1.99 -9.14 -3.84
CA ARG A 219 2.25 -7.94 -4.66
C ARG A 219 3.64 -7.36 -4.47
#